data_AF-A0A838RCV1-F1
#
_entry.id   AF-A0A838RCV1-F1
#
_cell.length_a   1.000
_cell.length_b   1.000
_cell.length_c   1.000
_cell.angle_alpha   90.00
_cell.angle_beta   90.00
_cell.angle_gamma   90.00
#
_symmetry.space_group_name_H-M   'P 1'
#
loop_
_entity.id
_entity.type
_entity.pdbx_description
1 polymer ?
#
loop_
_entity_poly.entity_id
_entity_poly.type
_entity_poly.pdbx_seq_one_letter_code
_entity_poly.pdbx_strand_id
1 'polypeptide(L)' 'MGFAEQLFALHHELLRATVALIRDCPCGQGCPACVGPEAMAGDGGKKHSLALLELLAG' A
#
# COMPACT_ATOMS: atom_id res chain seq x y z
N MET A 1 -5.53 13.66 19.27
CA MET A 1 -4.84 12.44 19.75
C MET A 1 -3.63 12.22 18.86
N GLY A 2 -2.44 11.99 19.44
CA GLY A 2 -1.19 11.84 18.68
C GLY A 2 -0.84 10.36 18.49
N PHE A 3 -0.99 9.85 17.27
CA PHE A 3 -0.63 8.47 16.93
C PHE A 3 0.69 8.36 16.16
N ALA A 4 1.32 9.49 15.81
CA ALA A 4 2.49 9.51 14.94
C ALA A 4 3.66 8.68 15.51
N GLU A 5 3.97 8.81 16.80
CA GLU A 5 5.08 8.09 17.44
C GLU A 5 4.84 6.57 17.45
N GLN A 6 3.63 6.13 17.79
CA GLN A 6 3.27 4.71 17.79
C GLN A 6 3.25 4.13 16.37
N LEU A 7 2.70 4.86 15.39
CA LEU A 7 2.69 4.45 13.99
C LEU A 7 4.11 4.40 13.42
N PHE A 8 4.98 5.34 13.81
CA PHE A 8 6.38 5.31 13.45
C PHE A 8 7.09 4.11 14.08
N ALA A 9 6.80 3.73 15.32
CA ALA A 9 7.36 2.49 15.89
C ALA A 9 6.90 1.23 15.12
N LEU A 10 5.68 1.24 14.58
CA LEU A 10 5.08 0.11 13.84
C LEU A 10 5.30 0.17 12.31
N HIS A 11 6.02 1.17 11.78
CA HIS A 11 5.99 1.48 10.34
C HIS A 11 6.39 0.30 9.45
N HIS A 12 7.41 -0.48 9.81
CA HIS A 12 7.81 -1.66 9.03
C HIS A 12 6.73 -2.76 9.01
N GLU A 13 6.00 -2.95 10.11
CA GLU A 13 4.89 -3.90 10.16
C GLU A 13 3.73 -3.41 9.29
N LEU A 14 3.41 -2.12 9.38
CA LEU A 14 2.39 -1.49 8.55
C LEU A 14 2.72 -1.61 7.05
N LEU A 15 3.98 -1.40 6.66
CA LEU A 15 4.42 -1.56 5.27
C LEU A 15 4.25 -3.02 4.79
N ARG A 16 4.69 -4.01 5.58
CA ARG A 16 4.51 -5.43 5.24
C ARG A 16 3.04 -5.82 5.13
N ALA A 17 2.20 -5.38 6.07
CA ALA A 17 0.77 -5.62 6.03
C ALA A 17 0.10 -4.97 4.80
N THR A 18 0.57 -3.78 4.40
CA THR A 18 0.08 -3.08 3.21
C THR A 18 0.46 -3.82 1.92
N VAL A 19 1.68 -4.37 1.82
CA VAL A 19 2.09 -5.21 0.69
C VAL A 19 1.17 -6.44 0.57
N ALA A 20 0.90 -7.13 1.69
CA ALA A 20 -0.01 -8.27 1.72
C ALA A 20 -1.43 -7.88 1.27
N LEU A 21 -1.99 -6.80 1.83
CA LEU A 21 -3.30 -6.26 1.47
C LEU A 21 -3.43 -6.01 -0.04
N ILE A 22 -2.42 -5.37 -0.64
CA ILE A 22 -2.46 -5.04 -2.07
C ILE A 22 -2.30 -6.29 -2.93
N ARG A 23 -1.42 -7.23 -2.55
CA ARG A 23 -1.23 -8.51 -3.28
C ARG A 23 -2.50 -9.35 -3.27
N ASP A 24 -3.18 -9.45 -2.13
CA ASP A 24 -4.38 -10.28 -1.95
C ASP A 24 -5.64 -9.66 -2.57
N CYS A 25 -5.61 -8.36 -2.88
CA CYS A 25 -6.72 -7.70 -3.53
C CYS A 25 -6.92 -8.25 -4.96
N PRO A 26 -8.14 -8.67 -5.36
CA PRO A 26 -8.37 -9.30 -6.67
C PRO A 26 -8.39 -8.31 -7.86
N CYS A 27 -8.24 -7.00 -7.64
CA CYS A 27 -8.27 -6.02 -8.72
C CYS A 27 -6.99 -6.02 -9.57
N GLY A 28 -7.11 -5.66 -10.86
CA GLY A 28 -5.96 -5.52 -11.76
C GLY A 28 -5.17 -4.23 -11.58
N GLN A 29 -5.84 -3.08 -11.59
CA GLN A 29 -5.20 -1.76 -11.67
C GLN A 29 -5.23 -0.96 -10.36
N GLY A 30 -6.26 -1.17 -9.56
CA GLY A 30 -6.47 -0.48 -8.28
C GLY A 30 -7.96 -0.35 -7.99
N CYS A 31 -8.34 -0.42 -6.71
CA CYS A 31 -9.71 -0.18 -6.29
C CYS A 31 -9.75 0.57 -4.94
N PRO A 32 -10.92 1.08 -4.51
CA PRO A 32 -11.06 1.79 -3.24
C PRO A 32 -10.64 1.01 -1.99
N ALA A 33 -10.47 -0.31 -2.08
CA ALA A 33 -10.07 -1.17 -0.97
C ALA A 33 -8.55 -1.41 -0.87
N CYS A 34 -7.74 -1.01 -1.86
CA CYS A 34 -6.30 -1.21 -1.84
C CYS A 34 -5.53 0.10 -2.10
N VAL A 35 -5.13 0.37 -3.35
CA VAL A 35 -4.33 1.54 -3.76
C VAL A 35 -5.20 2.73 -4.19
N GLY A 36 -6.52 2.59 -4.14
CA GLY A 36 -7.47 3.58 -4.66
C GLY A 36 -7.95 3.26 -6.08
N PRO A 37 -9.01 3.94 -6.55
CA PRO A 37 -9.59 3.70 -7.87
C PRO A 37 -8.61 4.07 -9.00
N GLU A 38 -8.66 3.30 -10.09
CA GLU A 38 -7.79 3.44 -11.27
C GLU A 38 -7.71 4.88 -11.82
N ALA A 39 -8.84 5.60 -11.84
CA ALA A 39 -8.89 7.00 -12.30
C ALA A 39 -7.99 7.97 -11.50
N MET A 40 -7.64 7.62 -10.25
CA MET A 40 -6.71 8.40 -9.42
C MET A 40 -5.29 7.81 -9.44
N ALA A 41 -5.18 6.49 -9.48
CA ALA A 41 -3.89 5.79 -9.40
C ALA A 41 -3.09 5.83 -10.71
N GLY A 42 -3.76 6.06 -11.85
CA GLY A 42 -3.15 6.02 -13.17
C GLY A 42 -2.86 4.58 -13.64
N ASP A 43 -2.33 4.46 -14.86
CA ASP A 43 -1.96 3.16 -15.42
C ASP A 43 -0.91 2.45 -14.57
N GLY A 44 -1.14 1.17 -14.28
CA GLY A 44 -0.27 0.36 -13.45
C GLY A 44 -0.23 0.77 -11.97
N GLY A 45 -1.19 1.56 -11.48
CA GLY A 45 -1.21 2.07 -10.10
C GLY A 45 -0.88 1.01 -9.04
N LYS A 46 -1.58 -0.13 -9.07
CA LYS A 46 -1.33 -1.28 -8.17
C LYS A 46 0.11 -1.80 -8.25
N LYS A 47 0.63 -1.97 -9.47
CA LYS A 47 2.00 -2.48 -9.71
C LYS A 47 3.04 -1.49 -9.18
N HIS A 48 2.87 -0.20 -9.45
CA HIS A 48 3.79 0.85 -9.01
C HIS A 48 3.79 0.99 -7.47
N SER A 49 2.62 0.94 -6.83
CA SER A 49 2.52 0.96 -5.37
C SER A 49 3.23 -0.23 -4.73
N LEU A 50 3.05 -1.45 -5.27
CA LEU A 50 3.76 -2.64 -4.77
C LEU A 50 5.28 -2.49 -4.88
N ALA A 51 5.77 -2.04 -6.04
CA ALA A 51 7.21 -1.84 -6.25
C ALA A 51 7.80 -0.84 -5.25
N LEU A 52 7.10 0.28 -5.00
CA LEU A 52 7.55 1.27 -4.03
C LEU A 52 7.54 0.72 -2.60
N LEU A 53 6.49 0.01 -2.21
CA LEU A 53 6.37 -0.56 -0.86
C LEU A 53 7.41 -1.65 -0.61
N GLU A 54 7.76 -2.45 -1.61
CA GLU A 54 8.81 -3.46 -1.51
C GLU A 54 10.20 -2.83 -1.31
N LEU A 55 10.46 -1.67 -1.93
CA LEU A 55 11.69 -0.90 -1.69
C LEU A 55 11.76 -0.29 -0.29
N LEU A 56 10.61 0.06 0.31
CA LEU A 56 10.53 0.65 1.65
C LEU A 56 10.46 -0.40 2.77
N ALA A 57 10.00 -1.61 2.47
CA ALA A 57 9.82 -2.68 3.45
C ALA A 57 11.09 -3.52 3.68
N GLY A 58 12.09 -3.41 2.80
CA GLY A 58 13.44 -3.99 2.96
C GLY A 58 14.38 -3.08 3.74
#